data_AF-A0A382G6U5-F1
#
_entry.id   AF-A0A382G6U5-F1
#
_cell.length_a   1.000
_cell.length_b   1.000
_cell.length_c   1.000
_cell.angle_alpha   90.00
_cell.angle_beta   90.00
_cell.angle_gamma   90.00
#
_symmetry.space_group_name_H-M   'P 1'
#
loop_
_entity.id
_entity.type
_entity.pdbx_description
1 polymer ?
#
loop_
_entity_poly.entity_id
_entity_poly.type
_entity_poly.pdbx_seq_one_letter_code
_entity_poly.pdbx_strand_id
1 'polypeptide(L)' 'MSENKRFNGDYNIESTLGASTGSVNIVDTPLTLGSFTTTERDALTASNGMLIYNSTLDKVQAREAGSWVSLT' A
#
# COMPACT_ATOMS: atom_id res chain seq x y z
N MET A 1 -25.94 9.09 -11.32
CA MET A 1 -25.26 9.77 -10.21
C MET A 1 -24.30 8.74 -9.62
N SER A 2 -22.99 9.00 -9.59
CA SER A 2 -22.06 8.11 -8.88
C SER A 2 -22.16 8.38 -7.39
N GLU A 3 -22.36 7.34 -6.59
CA GLU A 3 -22.43 7.46 -5.13
C GLU A 3 -21.04 7.27 -4.54
N ASN A 4 -20.58 8.20 -3.71
CA ASN A 4 -19.33 8.07 -2.98
C ASN A 4 -19.55 7.15 -1.77
N LYS A 5 -19.11 5.90 -1.86
CA LYS A 5 -19.08 5.00 -0.69
C LYS A 5 -17.88 5.34 0.19
N ARG A 6 -18.13 5.73 1.43
CA ARG A 6 -17.11 5.81 2.48
C ARG A 6 -17.03 4.45 3.14
N PHE A 7 -15.84 3.85 3.14
CA PHE A 7 -15.57 2.56 3.77
C PHE A 7 -14.84 2.83 5.09
N ASN A 8 -15.32 2.29 6.21
CA ASN A 8 -14.75 2.45 7.55
C ASN A 8 -14.30 1.09 8.09
N GLY A 9 -12.98 0.83 8.12
CA GLY A 9 -12.40 -0.45 8.54
C GLY A 9 -11.52 -1.08 7.45
N ASP A 10 -11.13 -2.34 7.67
CA ASP A 10 -10.34 -3.12 6.71
C ASP A 10 -11.27 -3.72 5.65
N TYR A 11 -10.95 -3.53 4.37
CA TYR A 11 -11.73 -4.07 3.25
C TYR A 11 -10.82 -4.68 2.19
N ASN A 12 -11.20 -5.87 1.71
CA ASN A 12 -10.60 -6.46 0.52
C ASN A 12 -11.15 -5.76 -0.73
N ILE A 13 -10.28 -5.32 -1.63
CA ILE A 13 -10.66 -4.83 -2.96
C ILE A 13 -10.59 -6.02 -3.92
N GLU A 14 -11.74 -6.65 -4.14
CA GLU A 14 -11.85 -7.82 -5.04
C GLU A 14 -12.42 -7.39 -6.41
N SER A 15 -11.85 -7.92 -7.49
CA SER A 15 -12.43 -7.76 -8.82
C SER A 15 -13.60 -8.74 -8.99
N THR A 16 -14.82 -8.23 -9.13
CA THR A 16 -16.01 -9.08 -9.32
C THR A 16 -16.01 -9.81 -10.68
N LEU A 17 -15.32 -9.26 -11.67
CA LEU A 17 -15.06 -9.93 -12.94
C LEU A 17 -13.69 -10.60 -12.83
N GLY A 18 -13.60 -11.91 -13.08
CA GLY A 18 -12.39 -12.73 -12.93
C GLY A 18 -11.20 -12.39 -13.85
N ALA A 19 -11.06 -11.13 -14.27
CA ALA A 19 -9.87 -10.60 -14.89
C ALA A 19 -8.89 -10.13 -13.81
N SER A 20 -7.72 -10.74 -13.80
CA SER A 20 -6.56 -10.50 -12.93
C SER A 20 -5.86 -9.15 -13.13
N THR A 21 -6.57 -8.14 -13.61
CA THR A 21 -6.06 -6.78 -13.90
C THR A 21 -6.88 -5.71 -13.18
N GLY A 22 -7.32 -5.99 -11.95
CA GLY A 22 -7.90 -4.96 -11.11
C GLY A 22 -6.88 -3.87 -10.80
N SER A 23 -7.20 -2.62 -11.12
CA SER A 23 -6.40 -1.46 -10.73
C SER A 23 -7.15 -0.63 -9.70
N VAL A 24 -6.41 -0.06 -8.76
CA VAL A 24 -6.95 0.98 -7.87
C VAL A 24 -6.71 2.32 -8.57
N ASN A 25 -7.81 2.97 -8.99
CA ASN A 25 -7.75 4.31 -9.57
C ASN A 25 -8.05 5.36 -8.49
N ILE A 26 -7.03 6.12 -8.09
CA ILE A 26 -7.17 7.25 -7.16
C ILE A 26 -7.40 8.52 -7.98
N VAL A 27 -8.51 9.21 -7.76
CA VAL A 27 -8.92 10.39 -8.54
C VAL A 27 -8.87 11.64 -7.65
N ASP A 28 -8.32 12.74 -8.18
CA ASP A 28 -8.26 14.07 -7.54
C ASP A 28 -7.55 14.14 -6.17
N THR A 29 -6.78 13.11 -5.79
CA THR A 29 -5.98 13.09 -4.56
C THR A 29 -4.72 12.23 -4.71
N PRO A 30 -3.64 12.50 -3.96
CA PRO A 30 -2.50 11.60 -3.87
C PRO A 30 -2.85 10.26 -3.20
N LEU A 31 -2.11 9.22 -3.56
CA LEU A 31 -2.00 8.02 -2.74
C LEU A 31 -1.03 8.29 -1.58
N THR A 32 -1.47 8.11 -0.34
CA THR A 32 -0.61 8.18 0.83
C THR A 32 -0.30 6.77 1.33
N LEU A 33 0.99 6.45 1.47
CA LEU A 33 1.44 5.18 2.07
C LEU A 33 1.47 5.30 3.59
N GLY A 34 1.32 4.15 4.28
CA GLY A 34 1.62 4.08 5.71
C GLY A 34 3.06 4.50 5.97
N SER A 35 3.24 5.44 6.91
CA SER A 35 4.54 5.98 7.29
C SER A 35 5.00 5.34 8.59
N PHE A 36 6.19 4.77 8.58
CA PHE A 36 6.76 4.03 9.70
C PHE A 36 8.24 4.37 9.85
N THR A 37 8.75 4.37 11.07
CA THR A 37 10.20 4.31 11.30
C THR A 37 10.76 2.96 10.86
N THR A 38 12.08 2.86 10.69
CA THR A 38 12.76 1.59 10.39
C THR A 38 12.37 0.48 11.37
N THR A 39 12.30 0.79 12.67
CA THR A 39 11.96 -0.17 13.72
C THR A 39 10.51 -0.64 13.64
N GLU A 40 9.55 0.28 13.44
CA GLU A 40 8.13 -0.09 13.29
C GLU A 40 7.92 -0.95 12.05
N ARG A 41 8.59 -0.60 10.94
CA ARG A 41 8.53 -1.36 9.68
C ARG A 41 9.11 -2.77 9.82
N ASP A 42 10.18 -2.95 10.58
CA ASP A 42 10.77 -4.27 10.84
C ASP A 42 9.92 -5.13 11.78
N ALA A 43 9.02 -4.54 12.56
CA ALA A 43 8.05 -5.26 13.39
C ALA A 43 6.83 -5.77 12.61
N LEU A 44 6.64 -5.35 11.35
CA LEU A 44 5.50 -5.76 10.53
C LEU A 44 5.59 -7.22 10.11
N THR A 45 4.45 -7.92 10.09
CA THR A 45 4.29 -9.16 9.33
C THR A 45 4.12 -8.81 7.84
N ALA A 46 5.23 -8.53 7.16
CA ALA A 46 5.21 -8.00 5.79
C ALA A 46 5.13 -9.12 4.72
N SER A 47 4.20 -8.96 3.78
CA SER A 47 4.11 -9.78 2.56
C SER A 47 4.89 -9.13 1.41
N ASN A 48 5.45 -9.95 0.51
CA ASN A 48 6.05 -9.44 -0.73
C ASN A 48 5.01 -8.63 -1.54
N GLY A 49 5.43 -7.49 -2.10
CA GLY A 49 4.58 -6.53 -2.80
C GLY A 49 4.06 -5.38 -1.93
N MET A 50 4.30 -5.40 -0.62
CA MET A 50 3.91 -4.30 0.28
C MET A 50 4.74 -3.03 0.00
N LEU A 51 4.07 -1.87 -0.02
CA LEU A 51 4.68 -0.53 -0.15
C LEU A 51 4.46 0.29 1.13
N ILE A 52 5.52 0.90 1.64
CA ILE A 52 5.50 1.80 2.80
C ILE A 52 6.38 3.03 2.57
N TYR A 53 6.20 4.09 3.36
CA TYR A 53 7.17 5.16 3.49
C TYR A 53 7.97 4.99 4.80
N ASN A 54 9.30 4.93 4.71
CA ASN A 54 10.17 4.84 5.86
C ASN A 54 10.63 6.24 6.27
N SER A 55 10.12 6.73 7.41
CA SER A 55 10.39 8.08 7.93
C SER A 55 11.76 8.24 8.58
N THR A 56 12.48 7.15 8.84
CA THR A 56 13.88 7.21 9.29
C THR A 56 14.84 7.36 8.11
N LEU A 57 14.48 6.80 6.95
CA LEU A 57 15.31 6.80 5.74
C LEU A 57 14.85 7.83 4.70
N ASP A 58 13.69 8.44 4.90
CA ASP A 58 13.00 9.33 3.96
C ASP A 58 12.80 8.70 2.57
N LYS A 59 12.41 7.41 2.53
CA LYS A 59 12.27 6.64 1.30
C LYS A 59 10.96 5.86 1.25
N VAL A 60 10.39 5.75 0.05
CA VAL A 60 9.46 4.66 -0.24
C VAL A 60 10.24 3.35 -0.23
N GLN A 61 9.72 2.33 0.45
CA GLN A 61 10.30 0.99 0.44
C GLN A 61 9.27 -0.04 -0.01
N ALA A 62 9.73 -0.99 -0.83
CA ALA A 62 8.96 -2.16 -1.25
C ALA A 62 9.47 -3.42 -0.55
N ARG A 63 8.56 -4.32 -0.17
CA ARG A 63 8.92 -5.66 0.28
C ARG A 63 9.10 -6.55 -0.95
N GLU A 64 10.34 -6.88 -1.30
CA GLU A 64 10.70 -7.70 -2.45
C GLU A 64 11.55 -8.89 -2.00
N ALA A 65 11.18 -10.11 -2.43
CA ALA A 65 11.91 -11.34 -2.14
C ALA A 65 12.30 -11.50 -0.64
N GLY A 66 11.43 -11.09 0.28
CA GLY A 66 11.66 -11.18 1.72
C GLY A 66 12.59 -10.10 2.30
N SER A 67 12.93 -9.07 1.52
CA SER A 67 13.74 -7.93 1.96
C SER A 67 13.04 -6.60 1.68
N TRP A 68 13.40 -5.57 2.42
CA TRP A 68 12.92 -4.21 2.15
C TRP A 68 13.91 -3.50 1.24
N VAL A 69 13.42 -3.03 0.10
CA VAL A 69 14.21 -2.34 -0.92
C VAL A 69 13.74 -0.90 -0.99
N SER A 70 14.65 0.05 -0.85
CA SER A 70 14.35 1.47 -1.05
C SER A 70 14.17 1.76 -2.54
N LEU A 71 13.03 2.33 -2.91
CA LEU A 71 12.78 2.83 -4.25
C LEU A 71 13.37 4.24 -4.32
N THR A 72 14.47 4.38 -5.06
CA THR A 72 15.28 5.61 -5.13
C THR A 72 15.02 6.38 -6.40
#